data_AF-A0A2M9MA58-F1
#
_entry.id   AF-A0A2M9MA58-F1
#
_cell.length_a   1.000
_cell.length_b   1.000
_cell.length_c   1.000
_cell.angle_alpha   90.00
_cell.angle_beta   90.00
_cell.angle_gamma   90.00
#
_symmetry.space_group_name_H-M   'P 1'
#
loop_
_entity.id
_entity.type
_entity.pdbx_description
1 polymer ?
#
loop_
_entity_poly.entity_id
_entity_poly.type
_entity_poly.pdbx_seq_one_letter_code
_entity_poly.pdbx_strand_id
1 'polypeptide(L)'
;MTTNDPPESPAEQGKALAKHNRRATARQGLQPTPATQRFTEAMLAIFNEFEHNRRAEIIAAGGDPADDRDPLEYVRVIAEQYERHQDPQERQAFINSVADDLDLDDVRALRVAGEAAVAATPELIMRNVGRGMKPPQIAEEIGLTPSRVYDLIRKERQRAAHEKNTITAAEPSADEDRASTHDDAAGRRRWAREYRRQQNGDTP
;
A
#
# COMPACT_ATOMS: atom_id res chain seq x y z
N MET A 1 27.47 -10.81 0.93
CA MET A 1 28.29 -10.40 -0.23
C MET A 1 27.32 -9.83 -1.25
N THR A 2 27.07 -8.53 -1.18
CA THR A 2 26.21 -7.78 -2.09
C THR A 2 27.10 -7.17 -3.17
N THR A 3 26.90 -7.56 -4.43
CA THR A 3 27.50 -6.90 -5.58
C THR A 3 26.75 -5.59 -5.80
N ASN A 4 27.36 -4.48 -5.38
CA ASN A 4 26.98 -3.14 -5.82
C ASN A 4 27.37 -3.02 -7.29
N ASP A 5 26.45 -3.32 -8.20
CA ASP A 5 26.62 -2.92 -9.59
C ASP A 5 26.48 -1.39 -9.66
N PRO A 6 27.42 -0.68 -10.30
CA PRO A 6 27.34 0.77 -10.45
C PRO A 6 26.12 1.14 -11.32
N PRO A 7 25.52 2.32 -11.10
CA PRO A 7 24.43 2.80 -11.95
C PRO A 7 24.90 2.84 -13.41
N GLU A 8 24.12 2.22 -14.31
CA GLU A 8 24.38 2.20 -15.75
C GLU A 8 24.73 3.60 -16.24
N SER A 9 25.82 3.71 -17.00
CA SER A 9 26.33 5.03 -17.38
C SER A 9 25.30 5.74 -18.27
N PRO A 10 25.26 7.09 -18.29
CA PRO A 10 24.34 7.86 -19.15
C PRO A 10 24.42 7.46 -20.64
N ALA A 11 25.58 6.96 -21.07
CA ALA A 11 25.78 6.45 -22.42
C ALA A 11 25.07 5.11 -22.70
N GLU A 12 24.78 4.31 -21.68
CA GLU A 12 24.06 3.04 -21.78
C GLU A 12 22.55 3.25 -21.78
N GLN A 13 22.05 4.18 -20.96
CA GLN A 13 20.64 4.59 -20.97
C GLN A 13 20.25 5.21 -22.33
N GLY A 14 21.11 6.04 -22.91
CA GLY A 14 20.92 6.57 -24.26
C GLY A 14 20.91 5.50 -25.36
N LYS A 15 21.72 4.44 -25.21
CA LYS A 15 21.73 3.30 -26.14
C LYS A 15 20.46 2.45 -26.03
N ALA A 16 19.94 2.24 -24.83
CA ALA A 16 18.71 1.48 -24.60
C ALA A 16 17.48 2.18 -25.23
N LEU A 17 17.34 3.49 -25.00
CA LEU A 17 16.30 4.33 -25.61
C LEU A 17 16.42 4.40 -27.14
N ALA A 18 17.64 4.56 -27.67
CA ALA A 18 17.86 4.56 -29.12
C ALA A 18 17.48 3.22 -29.78
N LYS A 19 17.73 2.09 -29.08
CA LYS A 19 17.35 0.75 -29.53
C LYS A 19 15.84 0.54 -29.49
N HIS A 20 15.17 1.04 -28.45
CA HIS A 20 13.71 1.03 -28.31
C HIS A 20 13.05 1.85 -29.44
N ASN A 21 13.50 3.09 -29.67
CA ASN A 21 12.98 3.96 -30.71
C ASN A 21 13.18 3.40 -32.13
N ARG A 22 14.33 2.75 -32.42
CA ARG A 22 14.54 2.03 -33.69
C ARG A 22 13.59 0.86 -33.89
N ARG A 23 13.26 0.13 -32.82
CA ARG A 23 12.31 -1.00 -32.89
C ARG A 23 10.87 -0.53 -33.08
N ALA A 24 10.47 0.56 -32.42
CA ALA A 24 9.15 1.15 -32.57
C ALA A 24 8.92 1.72 -33.99
N THR A 25 9.91 2.42 -34.53
CA THR A 25 9.86 2.99 -35.89
C THR A 25 9.88 1.93 -36.99
N ALA A 26 10.68 0.85 -36.82
CA ALA A 26 10.67 -0.30 -37.73
C ALA A 26 9.31 -1.02 -37.78
N ARG A 27 8.58 -1.09 -36.65
CA ARG A 27 7.24 -1.70 -36.58
C ARG A 27 6.15 -0.88 -37.28
N GLN A 28 6.33 0.43 -37.41
CA GLN A 28 5.37 1.34 -38.06
C GLN A 28 5.71 1.62 -39.53
N GLY A 29 6.77 1.01 -40.09
CA GLY A 29 7.24 1.28 -41.46
C GLY A 29 7.76 2.71 -41.66
N LEU A 30 7.89 3.48 -40.59
CA LEU A 30 8.35 4.86 -40.60
C LEU A 30 9.86 4.85 -40.39
N GLN A 31 10.63 5.12 -41.43
CA GLN A 31 12.07 5.34 -41.30
C GLN A 31 12.28 6.63 -40.49
N PRO A 32 12.93 6.58 -39.30
CA PRO A 32 13.19 7.78 -38.53
C PRO A 32 14.10 8.68 -39.34
N THR A 33 13.59 9.84 -39.78
CA THR A 33 14.38 10.75 -40.59
C THR A 33 15.54 11.31 -39.76
N PRO A 34 16.67 11.68 -40.38
CA PRO A 34 17.78 12.32 -39.69
C PRO A 34 17.39 13.63 -38.97
N ALA A 35 16.28 14.26 -39.35
CA ALA A 35 15.73 15.43 -38.66
C ALA A 35 15.03 15.03 -37.35
N THR A 36 14.21 13.97 -37.37
CA THR A 36 13.50 13.47 -36.18
C THR A 36 14.45 12.90 -35.13
N GLN A 37 15.54 12.24 -35.57
CA GLN A 37 16.60 11.75 -34.68
C GLN A 37 17.34 12.90 -33.99
N ARG A 38 17.75 13.93 -34.74
CA ARG A 38 18.40 15.12 -34.17
C ARG A 38 17.50 15.89 -33.22
N PHE A 39 16.20 15.96 -33.52
CA PHE A 39 15.23 16.59 -32.63
C PHE A 39 15.06 15.82 -31.32
N THR A 40 14.94 14.49 -31.38
CA THR A 40 14.82 13.65 -30.19
C THR A 40 16.10 13.67 -29.35
N GLU A 41 17.28 13.63 -29.98
CA GLU A 41 18.56 13.81 -29.29
C GLU A 41 18.67 15.18 -28.61
N ALA A 42 18.25 16.26 -29.28
CA ALA A 42 18.24 17.60 -28.71
C ALA A 42 17.30 17.72 -27.51
N MET A 43 16.09 17.14 -27.58
CA MET A 43 15.17 17.13 -26.44
C MET A 43 15.71 16.31 -25.27
N LEU A 44 16.30 15.14 -25.53
CA LEU A 44 16.91 14.31 -24.49
C LEU A 44 18.10 15.02 -23.83
N ALA A 45 18.88 15.76 -24.59
CA ALA A 45 19.98 16.58 -24.05
C ALA A 45 19.45 17.65 -23.08
N ILE A 46 18.39 18.35 -23.46
CA ILE A 46 17.74 19.37 -22.60
C ILE A 46 17.18 18.73 -21.32
N PHE A 47 16.51 17.57 -21.43
CA PHE A 47 16.00 16.85 -20.27
C PHE A 47 17.10 16.39 -19.32
N ASN A 48 18.19 15.83 -19.87
CA ASN A 48 19.33 15.38 -19.07
C ASN A 48 20.02 16.54 -18.37
N GLU A 49 20.16 17.68 -19.03
CA GLU A 49 20.74 18.89 -18.43
C GLU A 49 19.87 19.43 -17.30
N PHE A 50 18.55 19.47 -17.50
CA PHE A 50 17.60 19.86 -16.46
C PHE A 50 17.64 18.91 -15.25
N GLU A 51 17.58 17.60 -15.47
CA GLU A 51 17.68 16.58 -14.42
C GLU A 51 18.99 16.70 -13.65
N HIS A 52 20.11 16.92 -14.34
CA HIS A 52 21.42 17.08 -13.72
C HIS A 52 21.47 18.32 -12.83
N ASN A 53 21.00 19.46 -13.34
CA ASN A 53 20.96 20.72 -12.58
C ASN A 53 20.04 20.59 -11.37
N ARG A 54 18.88 19.94 -11.51
CA ARG A 54 17.94 19.73 -10.41
C ARG A 54 18.52 18.84 -9.31
N ARG A 55 19.21 17.76 -9.67
CA ARG A 55 19.93 16.92 -8.70
C ARG A 55 21.03 17.70 -7.97
N ALA A 56 21.78 18.53 -8.70
CA ALA A 56 22.80 19.38 -8.12
C ALA A 56 22.21 20.39 -7.12
N GLU A 57 21.04 20.96 -7.40
CA GLU A 57 20.30 21.84 -6.48
C GLU A 57 19.88 21.12 -5.19
N ILE A 58 19.30 19.91 -5.32
CA ILE A 58 18.84 19.12 -4.16
C ILE A 58 20.04 18.73 -3.27
N ILE A 59 21.13 18.27 -3.88
CA ILE A 59 22.37 17.93 -3.18
C ILE A 59 22.97 19.17 -2.51
N ALA A 60 22.98 20.32 -3.19
CA ALA A 60 23.48 21.57 -2.63
C ALA A 60 22.63 22.08 -1.45
N ALA A 61 21.33 21.77 -1.44
CA ALA A 61 20.42 22.02 -0.32
C ALA A 61 20.54 20.97 0.81
N GLY A 62 21.38 19.95 0.66
CA GLY A 62 21.60 18.88 1.63
C GLY A 62 20.53 17.78 1.63
N GLY A 63 19.71 17.70 0.59
CA GLY A 63 18.70 16.64 0.41
C GLY A 63 19.22 15.45 -0.38
N ASP A 64 18.51 14.32 -0.30
CA ASP A 64 18.70 13.18 -1.20
C ASP A 64 17.82 13.36 -2.45
N PRO A 65 18.39 13.38 -3.68
CA PRO A 65 17.59 13.39 -4.90
C PRO A 65 16.59 12.22 -5.03
N ALA A 66 16.75 11.16 -4.25
CA ALA A 66 15.79 10.07 -4.14
C ALA A 66 14.56 10.41 -3.29
N ASP A 67 14.66 11.34 -2.33
CA ASP A 67 13.56 11.72 -1.43
C ASP A 67 12.46 12.55 -2.14
N ASP A 68 12.82 13.23 -3.22
CA ASP A 68 11.89 14.04 -4.03
C ASP A 68 11.11 13.21 -5.08
N ARG A 69 11.41 11.90 -5.23
CA ARG A 69 10.67 11.02 -6.15
C ARG A 69 9.39 10.53 -5.48
N ASP A 70 8.26 10.70 -6.17
CA ASP A 70 7.00 10.11 -5.72
C ASP A 70 7.15 8.57 -5.72
N PRO A 71 7.07 7.89 -4.55
CA PRO A 71 7.32 6.46 -4.45
C PRO A 71 6.36 5.62 -5.30
N LEU A 72 5.22 6.19 -5.69
CA LEU A 72 4.18 5.53 -6.49
C LEU A 72 4.11 6.05 -7.93
N GLU A 73 5.06 6.88 -8.38
CA GLU A 73 5.07 7.46 -9.74
C GLU A 73 4.92 6.39 -10.81
N TYR A 74 5.78 5.35 -10.77
CA TYR A 74 5.76 4.27 -11.74
C TYR A 74 4.41 3.52 -11.76
N VAL A 75 3.84 3.26 -10.59
CA VAL A 75 2.53 2.59 -10.46
C VAL A 75 1.41 3.46 -11.02
N ARG A 76 1.44 4.79 -10.78
CA ARG A 76 0.47 5.72 -11.35
C ARG A 76 0.59 5.82 -12.86
N VAL A 77 1.81 5.87 -13.40
CA VAL A 77 2.03 5.86 -14.86
C VAL A 77 1.42 4.61 -15.48
N ILE A 78 1.61 3.43 -14.87
CA ILE A 78 0.98 2.19 -15.37
C ILE A 78 -0.55 2.31 -15.36
N ALA A 79 -1.13 2.75 -14.25
CA ALA A 79 -2.58 2.89 -14.10
C ALA A 79 -3.17 3.87 -15.12
N GLU A 80 -2.57 5.06 -15.25
CA GLU A 80 -3.01 6.09 -16.19
C GLU A 80 -2.94 5.63 -17.65
N GLN A 81 -1.84 4.97 -18.05
CA GLN A 81 -1.69 4.47 -19.41
C GLN A 81 -2.70 3.35 -19.70
N TYR A 82 -2.94 2.46 -18.74
CA TYR A 82 -3.95 1.41 -18.88
C TYR A 82 -5.36 1.97 -19.08
N GLU A 83 -5.71 3.04 -18.36
CA GLU A 83 -7.01 3.72 -18.49
C GLU A 83 -7.15 4.49 -19.80
N ARG A 84 -6.07 5.14 -20.27
CA ARG A 84 -6.04 5.93 -21.51
C ARG A 84 -6.23 5.07 -22.77
N HIS A 85 -5.66 3.88 -22.84
CA HIS A 85 -5.76 3.02 -24.01
C HIS A 85 -7.11 2.29 -24.07
N GLN A 86 -8.09 2.90 -24.74
CA GLN A 86 -9.42 2.30 -24.95
C GLN A 86 -9.46 1.34 -26.16
N ASP A 87 -8.58 1.51 -27.15
CA ASP A 87 -8.44 0.57 -28.26
C ASP A 87 -7.82 -0.75 -27.75
N PRO A 88 -8.46 -1.92 -27.98
CA PRO A 88 -7.91 -3.21 -27.61
C PRO A 88 -6.49 -3.47 -28.12
N GLN A 89 -6.13 -3.00 -29.31
CA GLN A 89 -4.80 -3.26 -29.87
C GLN A 89 -3.71 -2.45 -29.15
N GLU A 90 -3.95 -1.16 -28.93
CA GLU A 90 -3.05 -0.31 -28.15
C GLU A 90 -2.92 -0.80 -26.70
N ARG A 91 -4.04 -1.20 -26.08
CA ARG A 91 -4.05 -1.76 -24.73
C ARG A 91 -3.20 -3.03 -24.64
N GLN A 92 -3.30 -3.92 -25.62
CA GLN A 92 -2.48 -5.13 -25.65
C GLN A 92 -1.00 -4.82 -25.86
N ALA A 93 -0.67 -3.83 -26.70
CA ALA A 93 0.71 -3.39 -26.89
C ALA A 93 1.30 -2.82 -25.59
N PHE A 94 0.53 -2.02 -24.85
CA PHE A 94 0.92 -1.51 -23.54
C PHE A 94 1.11 -2.64 -22.51
N ILE A 95 0.18 -3.59 -22.42
CA ILE A 95 0.31 -4.76 -21.53
C ILE A 95 1.60 -5.54 -21.85
N ASN A 96 1.92 -5.73 -23.13
CA ASN A 96 3.15 -6.40 -23.52
C ASN A 96 4.40 -5.62 -23.08
N SER A 97 4.39 -4.28 -23.15
CA SER A 97 5.51 -3.47 -22.65
C SER A 97 5.69 -3.58 -21.13
N VAL A 98 4.60 -3.59 -20.37
CA VAL A 98 4.66 -3.80 -18.90
C VAL A 98 5.17 -5.20 -18.57
N ALA A 99 4.80 -6.21 -19.35
CA ALA A 99 5.27 -7.58 -19.17
C ALA A 99 6.76 -7.76 -19.52
N ASP A 100 7.33 -6.90 -20.37
CA ASP A 100 8.76 -6.89 -20.66
C ASP A 100 9.57 -6.23 -19.52
N ASP A 101 8.95 -5.32 -18.76
CA ASP A 101 9.59 -4.52 -17.70
C ASP A 101 9.45 -5.13 -16.29
N LEU A 102 8.42 -5.95 -16.04
CA LEU A 102 8.15 -6.54 -14.71
C LEU A 102 8.54 -8.01 -14.63
N ASP A 103 9.16 -8.40 -13.51
CA ASP A 103 9.36 -9.81 -13.18
C ASP A 103 8.22 -10.38 -12.31
N LEU A 104 8.30 -11.69 -11.98
CA LEU A 104 7.27 -12.36 -11.18
C LEU A 104 7.24 -11.87 -9.72
N ASP A 105 8.37 -11.44 -9.16
CA ASP A 105 8.45 -10.93 -7.80
C ASP A 105 7.83 -9.53 -7.72
N ASP A 106 8.05 -8.69 -8.73
CA ASP A 106 7.39 -7.39 -8.88
C ASP A 106 5.87 -7.54 -9.01
N VAL A 107 5.41 -8.44 -9.87
CA VAL A 107 3.97 -8.73 -10.03
C VAL A 107 3.37 -9.23 -8.72
N ARG A 108 4.09 -10.08 -7.98
CA ARG A 108 3.65 -10.53 -6.66
C ARG A 108 3.56 -9.36 -5.68
N ALA A 109 4.55 -8.49 -5.64
CA ALA A 109 4.57 -7.31 -4.76
C ALA A 109 3.39 -6.38 -5.07
N LEU A 110 3.17 -6.05 -6.34
CA LEU A 110 2.05 -5.22 -6.79
C LEU A 110 0.69 -5.85 -6.47
N ARG A 111 0.56 -7.17 -6.64
CA ARG A 111 -0.67 -7.90 -6.30
C ARG A 111 -1.00 -7.79 -4.81
N VAL A 112 -0.02 -8.06 -3.95
CA VAL A 112 -0.19 -7.98 -2.49
C VAL A 112 -0.45 -6.54 -2.05
N ALA A 113 0.25 -5.56 -2.62
CA ALA A 113 0.01 -4.15 -2.36
C ALA A 113 -1.41 -3.73 -2.76
N GLY A 114 -1.90 -4.20 -3.92
CA GLY A 114 -3.27 -3.98 -4.37
C GLY A 114 -4.32 -4.58 -3.42
N GLU A 115 -4.11 -5.81 -2.96
CA GLU A 115 -4.97 -6.45 -1.95
C GLU A 115 -4.99 -5.65 -0.64
N ALA A 116 -3.83 -5.20 -0.17
CA ALA A 116 -3.72 -4.36 1.01
C ALA A 116 -4.41 -3.00 0.83
N ALA A 117 -4.25 -2.36 -0.33
CA ALA A 117 -4.92 -1.10 -0.65
C ALA A 117 -6.45 -1.24 -0.67
N VAL A 118 -6.97 -2.32 -1.27
CA VAL A 118 -8.40 -2.63 -1.26
C VAL A 118 -8.91 -2.86 0.17
N ALA A 119 -8.15 -3.58 0.99
CA ALA A 119 -8.49 -3.82 2.40
C ALA A 119 -8.47 -2.53 3.24
N ALA A 120 -7.55 -1.61 2.97
CA ALA A 120 -7.44 -0.32 3.64
C ALA A 120 -8.46 0.73 3.16
N THR A 121 -9.06 0.52 1.99
CA THR A 121 -9.98 1.48 1.34
C THR A 121 -11.14 1.92 2.25
N PRO A 122 -11.87 1.04 2.97
CA PRO A 122 -12.96 1.47 3.85
C PRO A 122 -12.50 2.44 4.94
N GLU A 123 -11.35 2.17 5.56
CA GLU A 123 -10.78 3.02 6.59
C GLU A 123 -10.34 4.37 6.03
N LEU A 124 -9.68 4.36 4.87
CA LEU A 124 -9.26 5.58 4.17
C LEU A 124 -10.47 6.47 3.80
N ILE A 125 -11.57 5.87 3.33
CA ILE A 125 -12.83 6.56 3.07
C ILE A 125 -13.35 7.21 4.36
N MET A 126 -13.42 6.47 5.46
CA MET A 126 -13.92 6.98 6.74
C MET A 126 -13.05 8.13 7.28
N ARG A 127 -11.72 8.05 7.14
CA ARG A 127 -10.80 9.14 7.50
C ARG A 127 -11.07 10.41 6.69
N ASN A 128 -11.28 10.30 5.38
CA ASN A 128 -11.57 11.45 4.51
C ASN A 128 -12.97 12.05 4.75
N VAL A 129 -13.97 11.21 5.04
CA VAL A 129 -15.28 11.68 5.52
C VAL A 129 -15.13 12.45 6.84
N GLY A 130 -14.30 11.96 7.77
CA GLY A 130 -13.99 12.65 9.03
C GLY A 130 -13.30 14.01 8.83
N ARG A 131 -12.61 14.21 7.70
CA ARG A 131 -12.02 15.48 7.28
C ARG A 131 -13.00 16.39 6.52
N GLY A 132 -14.26 15.97 6.35
CA GLY A 132 -15.31 16.75 5.70
C GLY A 132 -15.47 16.50 4.20
N MET A 133 -14.75 15.55 3.61
CA MET A 133 -14.88 15.23 2.19
C MET A 133 -16.21 14.51 1.92
N LYS A 134 -16.94 14.93 0.87
CA LYS A 134 -18.25 14.34 0.55
C LYS A 134 -18.07 13.01 -0.19
N PRO A 135 -18.95 12.01 0.01
CA PRO A 135 -18.86 10.72 -0.67
C PRO A 135 -18.73 10.77 -2.19
N PRO A 136 -19.40 11.68 -2.94
CA PRO A 136 -19.19 11.82 -4.38
C PRO A 136 -17.77 12.28 -4.74
N GLN A 137 -17.17 13.17 -3.94
CA GLN A 137 -15.79 13.63 -4.18
C GLN A 137 -14.81 12.50 -3.93
N ILE A 138 -15.00 11.75 -2.84
CA ILE A 138 -14.17 10.57 -2.55
C ILE A 138 -14.26 9.55 -3.70
N ALA A 139 -15.47 9.33 -4.23
CA ALA A 139 -15.71 8.39 -5.32
C ALA A 139 -14.92 8.75 -6.58
N GLU A 140 -14.88 10.03 -6.94
CA GLU A 140 -14.09 10.57 -8.05
C GLU A 140 -12.59 10.33 -7.84
N GLU A 141 -12.06 10.66 -6.66
CA GLU A 141 -10.63 10.55 -6.34
C GLU A 141 -10.09 9.11 -6.39
N ILE A 142 -10.90 8.12 -5.99
CA ILE A 142 -10.46 6.71 -5.90
C ILE A 142 -11.00 5.83 -7.03
N GLY A 143 -11.66 6.41 -8.04
CA GLY A 143 -12.19 5.69 -9.19
C GLY A 143 -13.34 4.72 -8.87
N LEU A 144 -14.17 5.03 -7.87
CA LEU A 144 -15.34 4.22 -7.50
C LEU A 144 -16.64 4.93 -7.86
N THR A 145 -17.75 4.18 -7.88
CA THR A 145 -19.08 4.80 -7.99
C THR A 145 -19.50 5.40 -6.65
N PRO A 146 -20.26 6.52 -6.63
CA PRO A 146 -20.77 7.09 -5.38
C PRO A 146 -21.57 6.07 -4.55
N SER A 147 -22.41 5.25 -5.20
CA SER A 147 -23.17 4.19 -4.54
C SER A 147 -22.27 3.20 -3.80
N ARG A 148 -21.13 2.82 -4.40
CA ARG A 148 -20.17 1.92 -3.76
C ARG A 148 -19.54 2.56 -2.53
N VAL A 149 -19.19 3.84 -2.59
CA VAL A 149 -18.65 4.59 -1.44
C VAL A 149 -19.66 4.66 -0.30
N TYR A 150 -20.93 4.96 -0.59
CA TYR A 150 -22.00 4.92 0.41
C TYR A 150 -22.15 3.55 1.07
N ASP A 151 -22.10 2.48 0.29
CA ASP A 151 -22.16 1.12 0.82
C ASP A 151 -20.99 0.78 1.75
N LEU A 152 -19.78 1.19 1.38
CA LEU A 152 -18.59 0.99 2.21
C LEU A 152 -18.69 1.76 3.52
N ILE A 153 -19.12 3.02 3.49
CA ILE A 153 -19.36 3.83 4.69
C ILE A 153 -20.39 3.15 5.60
N ARG A 154 -21.49 2.67 5.03
CA ARG A 154 -22.54 1.98 5.80
C ARG A 154 -22.00 0.73 6.50
N LYS A 155 -21.27 -0.12 5.77
CA LYS A 155 -20.66 -1.35 6.31
C LYS A 155 -19.64 -1.04 7.41
N GLU A 156 -18.79 -0.04 7.21
CA GLU A 156 -17.76 0.31 8.19
C GLU A 156 -18.36 0.89 9.48
N ARG A 157 -19.45 1.68 9.38
CA ARG A 157 -20.19 2.14 10.56
C ARG A 157 -20.82 0.99 11.33
N GLN A 158 -21.38 0.00 10.64
CA GLN A 158 -21.94 -1.20 11.27
C GLN A 158 -20.83 -2.01 11.97
N ARG A 159 -19.70 -2.23 11.29
CA ARG A 159 -18.53 -2.89 11.87
C ARG A 159 -18.05 -2.19 13.15
N ALA A 160 -17.84 -0.87 13.09
CA ALA A 160 -17.42 -0.09 14.26
C ALA A 160 -18.42 -0.15 15.42
N ALA A 161 -19.73 -0.23 15.13
CA ALA A 161 -20.75 -0.42 16.16
C ALA A 161 -20.69 -1.84 16.78
N HIS A 162 -20.48 -2.86 15.97
CA HIS A 162 -20.29 -4.24 16.46
C HIS A 162 -19.02 -4.40 17.30
N GLU A 163 -17.91 -3.78 16.90
CA GLU A 163 -16.65 -3.77 17.66
C GLU A 163 -16.83 -3.08 19.02
N LYS A 164 -17.53 -1.94 19.08
CA LYS A 164 -17.85 -1.27 20.36
C LYS A 164 -18.71 -2.13 21.28
N ASN A 165 -19.73 -2.79 20.73
CA ASN A 165 -20.62 -3.65 21.51
C ASN A 165 -19.91 -4.92 22.02
N THR A 166 -18.97 -5.47 21.26
CA THR A 166 -18.17 -6.64 21.69
C THR A 166 -17.14 -6.27 22.76
N ILE A 167 -16.51 -5.10 22.67
CA ILE A 167 -15.61 -4.61 23.73
C ILE A 167 -16.39 -4.34 25.02
N THR A 168 -17.57 -3.73 24.94
CA THR A 168 -18.42 -3.45 26.11
C THR A 168 -18.98 -4.73 26.75
N ALA A 169 -19.23 -5.78 25.96
CA ALA A 169 -19.68 -7.08 26.47
C ALA A 169 -18.55 -7.96 27.04
N ALA A 170 -17.29 -7.65 26.74
CA ALA A 170 -16.11 -8.40 27.17
C ALA A 170 -15.47 -7.86 28.46
N GLU A 171 -15.99 -6.77 29.04
CA GLU A 171 -15.69 -6.39 30.43
C GLU A 171 -16.62 -7.20 31.36
N PRO A 172 -16.17 -8.30 31.99
CA PRO A 172 -16.90 -8.83 33.13
C PRO A 172 -16.93 -7.71 34.18
N SER A 173 -18.13 -7.31 34.58
CA SER A 173 -18.28 -6.33 35.65
C SER A 173 -17.48 -6.83 36.86
N ALA A 174 -16.44 -6.08 37.24
CA ALA A 174 -15.64 -6.36 38.43
C ALA A 174 -16.47 -6.25 39.74
N ASP A 175 -17.75 -5.91 39.62
CA ASP A 175 -18.73 -5.87 40.70
C ASP A 175 -19.46 -7.20 40.91
N GLU A 176 -19.46 -8.15 39.96
CA GLU A 176 -20.07 -9.48 40.18
C GLU A 176 -19.16 -10.45 40.97
N ASP A 177 -17.84 -10.26 40.97
CA ASP A 177 -16.90 -11.07 41.78
C ASP A 177 -16.86 -10.65 43.27
N ARG A 178 -17.38 -9.47 43.62
CA ARG A 178 -17.50 -9.06 45.03
C ARG A 178 -18.71 -9.64 45.75
N ALA A 179 -19.69 -10.18 45.02
CA ALA A 179 -20.86 -10.84 45.61
C ALA A 179 -20.58 -12.30 46.04
N SER A 180 -19.46 -12.90 45.64
CA SER A 180 -19.13 -14.32 45.91
C SER A 180 -17.97 -14.56 46.88
N THR A 181 -17.61 -13.56 47.70
CA THR A 181 -16.58 -13.73 48.75
C THR A 181 -17.10 -13.74 50.18
N HIS A 182 -18.43 -13.77 50.38
CA HIS A 182 -19.01 -13.69 51.73
C HIS A 182 -19.44 -15.02 52.36
N ASP A 183 -19.18 -16.18 51.74
CA ASP A 183 -19.64 -17.48 52.28
C ASP A 183 -18.56 -18.56 52.45
N ASP A 184 -17.31 -18.14 52.76
CA ASP A 184 -16.20 -19.09 52.97
C ASP A 184 -15.49 -18.94 54.32
N ALA A 185 -16.22 -18.46 55.33
CA ALA A 185 -15.78 -18.49 56.72
C ALA A 185 -16.08 -19.85 57.40
N ALA A 186 -17.06 -20.59 56.88
CA ALA A 186 -17.43 -21.92 57.37
C ALA A 186 -16.52 -23.02 56.78
N GLY A 187 -16.12 -22.89 55.51
CA GLY A 187 -15.19 -23.81 54.84
C GLY A 187 -13.80 -23.78 55.46
N ARG A 188 -13.26 -22.57 55.69
CA ARG A 188 -11.94 -22.38 56.34
C ARG A 188 -11.87 -22.93 57.77
N ARG A 189 -12.97 -22.88 58.55
CA ARG A 189 -13.04 -23.48 59.90
C ARG A 189 -13.19 -25.01 59.89
N ARG A 190 -13.70 -25.59 58.79
CA ARG A 190 -13.74 -27.05 58.61
C ARG A 190 -12.36 -27.58 58.25
N TRP A 191 -11.70 -26.96 57.27
CA TRP A 191 -10.34 -27.35 56.87
C TRP A 191 -9.33 -27.25 58.02
N ALA A 192 -9.36 -26.17 58.81
CA ALA A 192 -8.46 -26.00 59.97
C ALA A 192 -8.70 -27.02 61.10
N ARG A 193 -9.92 -27.57 61.23
CA ARG A 193 -10.22 -28.65 62.19
C ARG A 193 -9.74 -30.01 61.67
N GLU A 194 -9.95 -30.28 60.39
CA GLU A 194 -9.47 -31.51 59.72
C GLU A 194 -7.93 -31.60 59.80
N TYR A 195 -7.24 -30.49 59.49
CA TYR A 195 -5.78 -30.43 59.50
C TYR A 195 -5.19 -30.62 60.91
N ARG A 196 -5.83 -30.06 61.94
CA ARG A 196 -5.42 -30.25 63.34
C ARG A 196 -5.67 -31.68 63.83
N ARG A 197 -6.71 -32.35 63.31
CA ARG A 197 -7.00 -33.75 63.64
C ARG A 197 -5.96 -34.70 63.04
N GLN A 198 -5.50 -34.42 61.81
CA GLN A 198 -4.45 -35.21 61.16
C GLN A 198 -3.06 -35.05 61.80
N GLN A 199 -2.73 -33.87 62.35
CA GLN A 199 -1.44 -33.67 63.01
C GLN A 199 -1.37 -34.22 64.45
N ASN A 200 -2.50 -34.38 65.14
CA ASN A 200 -2.51 -34.81 66.53
C ASN A 200 -2.68 -36.32 66.75
N GLY A 201 -2.67 -37.14 65.69
CA GLY A 201 -2.36 -38.58 65.81
C GLY A 201 -3.27 -39.41 66.73
N ASP A 202 -4.53 -39.03 66.95
CA ASP A 202 -5.48 -39.90 67.66
C ASP A 202 -6.04 -40.97 66.71
N THR A 203 -5.30 -42.08 66.67
CA THR A 203 -5.82 -43.38 66.21
C THR A 203 -6.50 -44.02 67.42
N PRO A 204 -7.78 -44.42 67.37
CA PRO A 204 -8.26 -45.45 68.29
C PRO A 204 -7.58 -46.79 67.99
#